data_AF-A0AAP8N727-F1
#
_entry.id   AF-A0AAP8N727-F1
#
_cell.length_a   1.000
_cell.length_b   1.000
_cell.length_c   1.000
_cell.angle_alpha   90.00
_cell.angle_beta   90.00
_cell.angle_gamma   90.00
#
_symmetry.space_group_name_H-M   'P 1'
#
loop_
_entity.id
_entity.type
_entity.pdbx_description
1 polymer ?
#
loop_
_entity_poly.entity_id
_entity_poly.type
_entity_poly.pdbx_seq_one_letter_code
_entity_poly.pdbx_strand_id
1 'polypeptide(L)'
;SDEEYIKFIRQQPKWYRKLSRNPELTEDFRLASLEFFGKTIPQRVDKLQNQVQMASFMIDMFQVLKEQQEQSSSTDSADTTENDND
;
A
#
# COMPACT_ATOMS: atom_id res chain seq x y z
N SER A 1 5.66 -13.32 -19.59
CA SER A 1 5.13 -14.40 -18.74
C SER A 1 6.21 -15.44 -18.44
N ASP A 2 6.85 -16.05 -19.45
CA ASP A 2 7.82 -17.13 -19.20
C ASP A 2 9.17 -16.65 -18.65
N GLU A 3 9.62 -15.46 -19.04
CA GLU A 3 10.87 -14.88 -18.50
C GLU A 3 10.81 -14.63 -17.00
N GLU A 4 9.64 -14.29 -16.46
CA GLU A 4 9.43 -14.09 -15.03
C GLU A 4 9.54 -15.42 -14.28
N TYR A 5 9.00 -16.50 -14.84
CA TYR A 5 9.13 -17.85 -14.28
C TYR A 5 10.60 -18.31 -14.27
N ILE A 6 11.34 -18.05 -15.35
CA ILE A 6 12.77 -18.36 -15.42
C ILE A 6 13.55 -17.55 -14.37
N LYS A 7 13.26 -16.26 -14.22
CA LYS A 7 13.85 -15.40 -13.19
C LYS A 7 13.50 -15.89 -11.78
N PHE A 8 12.26 -16.31 -11.55
CA PHE A 8 11.80 -16.83 -10.27
C PHE A 8 12.48 -18.16 -9.90
N ILE A 9 12.63 -19.09 -10.85
CA ILE A 9 13.38 -20.34 -10.63
C ILE A 9 14.83 -20.08 -10.24
N ARG A 10 15.48 -19.08 -10.86
CA ARG A 10 16.86 -18.70 -10.52
C ARG A 10 16.97 -18.06 -9.14
N GLN A 11 15.97 -17.29 -8.73
CA GLN A 11 15.94 -16.64 -7.41
C GLN A 11 15.53 -17.60 -6.29
N GLN A 12 14.68 -18.58 -6.60
CA GLN A 12 14.16 -19.56 -5.65
C GLN A 12 14.49 -21.00 -6.10
N PRO A 13 15.75 -21.47 -5.92
CA PRO A 13 16.19 -22.79 -6.37
C PRO A 13 15.48 -23.96 -5.65
N LYS A 14 14.74 -23.70 -4.57
CA LYS A 14 13.84 -24.67 -3.95
C LYS A 14 12.77 -25.17 -4.93
N TRP A 15 12.26 -24.29 -5.79
CA TRP A 15 11.26 -24.65 -6.80
C TRP A 15 11.83 -25.54 -7.89
N TYR A 16 13.09 -25.32 -8.30
CA TYR A 16 13.77 -26.22 -9.24
C TYR A 16 13.76 -27.67 -8.74
N ARG A 17 14.15 -27.89 -7.48
CA ARG A 17 14.18 -29.24 -6.88
C ARG A 17 12.80 -29.84 -6.64
N LYS A 18 11.79 -29.00 -6.39
CA LYS A 18 10.41 -29.44 -6.20
C LYS A 18 9.80 -29.89 -7.52
N LEU A 19 9.89 -29.06 -8.55
CA LEU A 19 9.37 -29.37 -9.89
C LEU A 19 10.13 -30.51 -10.56
N SER A 20 11.43 -30.65 -10.30
CA SER A 20 12.21 -31.78 -10.82
C SER A 20 11.79 -33.13 -10.23
N ARG A 21 11.19 -33.13 -9.03
CA ARG A 21 10.70 -34.35 -8.37
C ARG A 21 9.23 -34.60 -8.67
N ASN A 22 8.42 -33.55 -8.58
CA ASN A 22 6.98 -33.60 -8.82
C ASN A 22 6.61 -32.51 -9.85
N PRO A 23 6.52 -32.86 -11.15
CA PRO A 23 6.20 -31.90 -12.20
C PRO A 23 4.77 -31.35 -12.10
N GLU A 24 3.86 -32.02 -11.37
CA GLU A 24 2.48 -31.58 -11.14
C GLU A 24 2.36 -30.31 -10.28
N LEU A 25 3.42 -29.92 -9.56
CA LEU A 25 3.45 -28.70 -8.72
C LEU A 25 3.64 -27.41 -9.53
N THR A 26 3.40 -27.46 -10.84
CA THR A 26 3.56 -26.34 -11.77
C THR A 26 2.53 -25.23 -11.49
N GLU A 27 1.31 -25.56 -11.08
CA GLU A 27 0.32 -24.56 -10.65
C GLU A 27 0.71 -23.86 -9.35
N ASP A 28 1.19 -24.61 -8.35
CA ASP A 28 1.68 -24.00 -7.11
C ASP A 28 2.88 -23.07 -7.37
N PHE A 29 3.76 -23.46 -8.29
CA PHE A 29 4.87 -22.65 -8.74
C PHE A 29 4.39 -21.35 -9.39
N ARG A 30 3.36 -21.43 -10.25
CA ARG A 30 2.75 -20.28 -10.89
C ARG A 30 2.17 -19.33 -9.84
N LEU A 31 1.41 -19.83 -8.88
CA LEU A 31 0.84 -19.03 -7.79
C LEU A 31 1.94 -18.34 -6.96
N ALA A 32 2.98 -19.08 -6.58
CA ALA A 32 4.10 -18.54 -5.80
C ALA A 32 4.89 -17.48 -6.58
N SER A 33 5.02 -17.62 -7.90
CA SER A 33 5.66 -16.60 -8.74
C SER A 33 4.82 -15.32 -8.82
N LEU A 34 3.49 -15.43 -8.88
CA LEU A 34 2.58 -14.28 -8.87
C LEU A 34 2.67 -13.54 -7.54
N GLU A 35 2.74 -14.26 -6.43
CA GLU A 35 2.92 -13.69 -5.10
C GLU A 35 4.26 -12.98 -4.95
N PHE A 36 5.35 -13.62 -5.37
CA PHE A 36 6.70 -13.11 -5.26
C PHE A 36 6.94 -11.82 -6.05
N PHE A 37 6.41 -11.73 -7.28
CA PHE A 37 6.49 -10.50 -8.09
C PHE A 37 5.44 -9.45 -7.70
N GLY A 38 4.69 -9.66 -6.62
CA GLY A 38 3.69 -8.70 -6.14
C GLY A 38 2.52 -8.52 -7.12
N LYS A 39 2.23 -9.53 -7.94
CA LYS A 39 0.99 -9.60 -8.75
C LYS A 39 -0.20 -10.02 -7.90
N THR A 40 0.00 -10.44 -6.65
CA THR A 40 -1.03 -10.39 -5.61
C THR A 40 -0.92 -9.06 -4.85
N ILE A 41 -2.07 -8.50 -4.47
CA ILE A 41 -2.23 -7.14 -3.92
C ILE A 41 -2.20 -7.08 -2.35
N PRO A 42 -1.63 -7.99 -1.54
CA PRO A 42 -1.88 -7.93 -0.09
C PRO A 42 -1.10 -6.82 0.62
N GLN A 43 0.05 -6.35 0.10
CA GLN A 43 0.84 -5.30 0.81
C GLN A 43 0.43 -3.86 0.49
N ARG A 44 -0.37 -3.63 -0.55
CA ARG A 44 -0.81 -2.28 -0.92
C ARG A 44 -2.07 -1.84 -0.16
N VAL A 45 -2.80 -2.78 0.45
CA VAL A 45 -4.00 -2.46 1.24
C VAL A 45 -3.67 -1.77 2.57
N ASP A 46 -2.54 -2.09 3.22
CA ASP A 46 -2.13 -1.40 4.46
C ASP A 46 -1.89 0.10 4.23
N LYS A 47 -1.25 0.44 3.10
CA LYS A 47 -1.01 1.84 2.72
C LYS A 47 -2.31 2.55 2.33
N LEU A 48 -3.26 1.82 1.72
CA LEU A 48 -4.58 2.36 1.37
C LEU A 48 -5.43 2.63 2.62
N GLN A 49 -5.41 1.73 3.62
CA GLN A 49 -6.15 1.91 4.87
C GLN A 49 -5.70 3.17 5.62
N ASN A 50 -4.39 3.42 5.70
CA ASN A 50 -3.86 4.62 6.33
C ASN A 50 -4.27 5.90 5.57
N GLN A 51 -4.32 5.86 4.23
CA GLN A 51 -4.76 6.98 3.42
C GLN A 51 -6.27 7.26 3.58
N VAL A 52 -7.10 6.22 3.67
CA VAL A 52 -8.55 6.36 3.89
C VAL A 52 -8.85 6.94 5.27
N GLN A 53 -8.15 6.51 6.32
CA GLN A 53 -8.32 7.07 7.67
C GLN A 53 -7.97 8.56 7.73
N MET A 54 -6.88 8.96 7.07
CA MET A 54 -6.48 10.36 6.97
C MET A 54 -7.51 11.18 6.17
N ALA A 55 -8.05 10.61 5.08
CA ALA A 55 -9.09 11.25 4.28
C ALA A 55 -10.41 11.44 5.07
N SER A 56 -10.82 10.46 5.88
CA SER A 56 -11.99 10.59 6.77
C SER A 56 -11.82 11.75 7.74
N PHE A 57 -10.66 11.84 8.41
CA PHE A 57 -10.39 12.95 9.32
C PHE A 57 -10.40 14.32 8.62
N MET A 58 -9.85 14.42 7.40
CA MET A 58 -9.90 15.65 6.60
C MET A 58 -11.32 16.03 6.19
N ILE A 59 -12.16 15.05 5.86
CA ILE A 59 -13.57 15.27 5.51
C ILE A 59 -14.36 15.76 6.73
N ASP A 60 -14.12 15.17 7.90
CA ASP A 60 -14.75 15.59 9.16
C ASP A 60 -14.33 17.03 9.52
N MET A 61 -13.04 17.35 9.39
CA MET A 61 -12.53 18.71 9.56
C MET A 61 -13.17 19.68 8.57
N PHE A 62 -13.34 19.30 7.30
CA PHE A 62 -13.98 20.14 6.28
C PHE A 62 -15.46 20.41 6.60
N GLN A 63 -16.20 19.43 7.11
CA GLN A 63 -17.59 19.62 7.54
C GLN A 63 -17.67 20.59 8.72
N VAL A 64 -16.81 20.42 9.72
CA VAL A 64 -16.72 21.32 10.87
C VAL A 64 -16.35 22.74 10.43
N LEU A 65 -15.40 22.90 9.51
CA LEU A 65 -15.02 24.20 8.96
C LEU A 65 -16.15 24.84 8.15
N LYS A 66 -16.90 24.06 7.36
CA LYS A 66 -18.06 24.54 6.63
C LYS A 66 -19.18 24.99 7.58
N GLU A 67 -19.43 24.23 8.63
CA GLU A 67 -20.44 24.52 9.66
C GLU A 67 -20.02 25.74 10.50
N GLN A 68 -18.72 25.93 10.74
CA GLN A 68 -18.16 27.14 11.36
C GLN A 68 -18.19 28.35 10.42
N GLN A 69 -17.99 28.18 9.11
CA GLN A 69 -18.08 29.27 8.13
C GLN A 69 -19.49 29.83 7.98
N GLU A 70 -20.54 29.05 8.28
CA GLU A 70 -21.91 29.56 8.37
C GLU A 70 -22.17 30.37 9.65
N GLN A 71 -21.26 30.36 10.65
CA GLN A 71 -21.38 31.12 11.90
C GLN A 71 -20.31 32.20 12.16
N SER A 72 -19.17 32.24 11.47
CA SER A 72 -18.15 33.28 11.73
C SER A 72 -17.34 33.70 10.49
N SER A 73 -17.78 34.79 9.85
CA SER A 73 -16.88 35.72 9.18
C SER A 73 -16.03 36.45 10.23
N SER A 74 -15.02 35.78 10.80
CA SER A 74 -13.82 36.36 11.44
C SER A 74 -13.14 35.27 12.28
N THR A 75 -12.02 34.76 11.78
CA THR A 75 -10.69 35.08 12.31
C THR A 75 -9.69 34.27 11.51
N ASP A 76 -8.96 34.96 10.64
CA ASP A 76 -7.62 34.57 10.23
C ASP A 76 -6.81 34.24 11.47
N SER A 77 -6.13 33.09 11.46
CA SER A 77 -4.79 32.93 12.03
C SER A 77 -4.21 31.64 11.49
N ALA A 78 -3.41 31.80 10.43
CA ALA A 78 -2.32 30.89 10.16
C ALA A 78 -1.36 30.97 11.36
N ASP A 79 -1.24 29.90 12.13
CA ASP A 79 -0.14 29.77 13.08
C ASP A 79 1.01 29.05 12.38
N THR A 80 1.94 29.87 11.90
CA THR A 80 3.24 29.51 11.37
C THR A 80 4.02 28.80 12.48
N THR A 81 4.59 27.64 12.17
CA THR A 81 5.68 27.08 12.98
C THR A 81 6.86 28.06 12.97
N GLU A 82 6.96 28.92 13.98
CA GLU A 82 8.17 29.66 14.31
C GLU A 82 8.82 29.05 15.55
N ASN A 83 10.07 28.68 15.32
CA ASN A 83 10.96 27.91 16.14
C ASN A 83 12.04 28.89 16.61
N ASP A 84 11.96 29.34 17.86
CA ASP A 84 13.00 30.13 18.51
C ASP A 84 13.48 29.43 19.80
N ASN A 85 14.68 28.86 19.70
CA ASN A 85 15.74 28.63 20.70
C ASN A 85 15.41 28.23 22.16
N ASP A 86 15.82 27.01 22.52
CA ASP A 86 16.79 26.75 23.62
C ASP A 86 17.74 25.60 23.20
#